data_AF-A0A8X6ILY3-F1
#
_entry.id   AF-A0A8X6ILY3-F1
#
_cell.length_a   1.000
_cell.length_b   1.000
_cell.length_c   1.000
_cell.angle_alpha   90.00
_cell.angle_beta   90.00
_cell.angle_gamma   90.00
#
_symmetry.space_group_name_H-M   'P 1'
#
loop_
_entity.id
_entity.type
_entity.pdbx_description
1 polymer ?
#
loop_
_entity_poly.entity_id
_entity_poly.type
_entity_poly.pdbx_seq_one_letter_code
_entity_poly.pdbx_strand_id
1 'polypeptide(L)'
;MTCIVEKVGEIFSAAGAAFSKMSELIMSLHSVGEASPSSGKWSLQEIQMLQSSVRNFNNELKRIQDSLKLADNDNNNNDTEAD
;
A
#
# COMPACT_ATOMS: atom_id res chain seq x y z
N MET A 1 -1.36 7.09 -26.69
CA MET A 1 -1.55 5.76 -26.11
C MET A 1 -0.53 5.61 -24.99
N THR A 2 -0.84 6.11 -23.80
CA THR A 2 0.05 6.00 -22.62
C THR A 2 0.03 4.56 -22.12
N CYS A 3 1.21 4.01 -21.86
CA CYS A 3 1.37 2.62 -21.46
C CYS A 3 0.69 2.41 -20.11
N ILE A 4 -0.12 1.36 -19.95
CA ILE A 4 -0.84 1.05 -18.69
C ILE A 4 0.17 0.90 -17.53
N VAL A 5 1.39 0.48 -17.86
CA VAL A 5 2.55 0.37 -16.98
C VAL A 5 2.98 1.73 -16.40
N GLU A 6 2.87 2.82 -17.17
CA GLU A 6 3.16 4.18 -16.70
C GLU A 6 2.16 4.60 -15.63
N LYS A 7 0.86 4.34 -15.85
CA LYS A 7 -0.20 4.64 -14.88
C LYS A 7 -0.04 3.87 -13.57
N VAL A 8 0.36 2.60 -13.64
CA VAL A 8 0.68 1.80 -12.45
C VAL A 8 1.91 2.36 -11.73
N GLY A 9 2.94 2.76 -12.47
CA GLY A 9 4.14 3.41 -11.94
C GLY A 9 3.85 4.73 -11.23
N GLU A 10 2.96 5.56 -11.76
CA GLU A 10 2.52 6.81 -11.12
C GLU A 10 1.84 6.57 -9.77
N ILE A 11 0.98 5.55 -9.66
CA ILE A 11 0.30 5.17 -8.41
C ILE A 11 1.32 4.75 -7.35
N PHE A 12 2.27 3.87 -7.69
CA PHE A 12 3.31 3.45 -6.77
C PHE A 12 4.22 4.61 -6.36
N SER A 13 4.53 5.52 -7.29
CA SER A 13 5.31 6.73 -7.00
C SER A 13 4.59 7.64 -6.02
N ALA A 14 3.27 7.87 -6.20
CA ALA A 14 2.46 8.66 -5.28
C ALA A 14 2.37 8.03 -3.89
N ALA A 15 2.19 6.70 -3.81
CA ALA A 15 2.21 5.97 -2.56
C ALA A 15 3.57 6.09 -1.84
N GLY A 16 4.68 5.91 -2.57
CA GLY A 16 6.04 6.10 -2.04
C GLY A 16 6.28 7.51 -1.52
N ALA A 17 5.80 8.54 -2.22
CA ALA A 17 5.89 9.92 -1.77
C ALA A 17 5.08 10.17 -0.47
N ALA A 18 3.90 9.56 -0.33
CA ALA A 18 3.12 9.63 0.90
C ALA A 18 3.83 8.95 2.08
N PHE A 19 4.42 7.77 1.85
CA PHE A 19 5.21 7.08 2.87
C PHE A 19 6.48 7.86 3.25
N SER A 20 7.13 8.53 2.30
CA SER A 20 8.32 9.35 2.56
C SER A 20 7.99 10.59 3.39
N LYS A 21 6.90 11.30 3.06
CA LYS A 21 6.42 12.42 3.89
C LYS A 21 6.07 11.98 5.31
N MET A 22 5.47 10.79 5.43
CA MET A 22 5.18 10.23 6.74
C MET A 22 6.46 9.88 7.50
N SER A 23 7.46 9.23 6.87
CA SER A 23 8.74 8.87 7.50
C SER A 23 9.52 10.09 7.98
N GLU A 24 9.56 11.16 7.19
CA GLU A 24 10.16 12.45 7.58
C GLU A 24 9.49 13.04 8.82
N LEU A 25 8.15 12.99 8.89
CA LEU A 25 7.39 13.43 10.05
C LEU A 25 7.68 12.57 11.30
N ILE A 26 7.85 11.25 11.16
CA ILE A 26 8.32 10.37 12.28
C ILE A 26 9.67 10.83 12.80
N MET A 27 10.62 11.07 11.89
CA MET A 27 12.00 11.39 12.26
C MET A 27 12.10 12.76 12.91
N SER A 28 11.29 13.72 12.45
CA SER A 28 11.17 15.03 13.09
C SER A 28 10.65 14.94 14.53
N LEU A 29 9.74 14.01 14.83
CA LEU A 29 9.20 13.82 16.18
C LEU A 29 10.24 13.29 17.18
N HIS A 30 11.29 12.59 16.71
CA HIS A 30 12.38 12.10 17.56
C HIS A 30 13.49 13.15 17.81
N SER A 31 13.62 14.19 16.96
CA SER A 31 14.68 15.19 17.05
C SER A 31 14.32 16.45 17.86
N VAL A 32 13.04 16.70 18.15
CA VAL A 32 12.58 17.86 18.98
C VAL A 32 12.62 17.49 20.47
N GLY A 33 13.73 16.88 20.87
CA GLY A 33 13.91 16.33 22.21
C GLY A 33 14.57 17.32 23.16
N GLU A 34 14.11 18.57 23.30
CA GLU A 34 14.53 19.43 24.44
C GLU A 34 13.46 20.41 24.97
N ALA A 35 12.21 20.42 24.48
CA ALA A 35 11.16 21.25 25.10
C ALA A 35 9.77 20.61 24.99
N SER A 36 9.23 20.20 26.14
CA SER A 36 7.85 19.75 26.39
C SER A 36 7.59 18.23 26.33
N PRO A 37 7.16 17.60 27.45
CA PRO A 37 6.95 16.15 27.56
C PRO A 37 5.71 15.60 26.84
N SER A 38 5.01 16.41 26.04
CA SER A 38 3.72 16.07 25.41
C SER A 38 3.70 16.17 23.88
N SER A 39 4.84 16.46 23.23
CA SER A 39 4.90 16.76 21.79
C SER A 39 6.05 15.99 21.14
N GLY A 40 5.84 14.73 20.74
CA GLY A 40 6.91 13.99 20.07
C GLY A 40 6.81 12.46 20.07
N LYS A 41 5.89 11.88 20.84
CA LYS A 41 5.78 10.42 20.94
C LYS A 41 4.54 9.96 20.21
N TRP A 42 4.74 9.21 19.12
CA TRP A 42 3.71 8.41 18.48
C TRP A 42 2.83 7.76 19.55
N SER A 43 1.57 8.15 19.62
CA SER A 43 0.63 7.56 20.55
C SER A 43 0.37 6.11 20.14
N LEU A 44 0.00 5.28 21.12
CA LEU A 44 -0.39 3.90 20.84
C LEU A 44 -1.51 3.83 19.79
N GLN A 45 -2.41 4.80 19.81
CA GLN A 45 -3.49 4.95 18.84
C GLN A 45 -2.95 5.18 17.42
N GLU A 46 -2.03 6.13 17.24
CA GLU A 46 -1.43 6.41 15.91
C GLU A 46 -0.65 5.22 15.38
N ILE A 47 0.09 4.51 16.24
CA ILE A 47 0.79 3.27 15.88
C ILE A 47 -0.20 2.21 15.40
N GLN A 48 -1.31 2.02 16.11
CA GLN A 48 -2.35 1.07 15.74
C GLN A 48 -3.05 1.46 14.42
N MET A 49 -3.28 2.76 14.20
CA MET A 49 -3.84 3.26 12.96
C MET A 49 -2.91 2.98 11.78
N LEU A 50 -1.61 3.28 11.91
CA LEU A 50 -0.63 2.99 10.87
C LEU A 50 -0.52 1.49 10.58
N GLN A 51 -0.45 0.65 11.62
CA GLN A 51 -0.43 -0.80 11.47
C GLN A 51 -1.66 -1.32 10.74
N SER A 52 -2.85 -0.80 11.07
CA SER A 52 -4.11 -1.19 10.43
C SER A 52 -4.15 -0.75 8.96
N SER A 53 -3.73 0.48 8.67
CA SER A 53 -3.67 1.01 7.30
C SER A 53 -2.71 0.19 6.42
N VAL A 54 -1.52 -0.15 6.92
CA VAL A 54 -0.54 -0.97 6.17
C VAL A 54 -1.05 -2.39 5.95
N ARG A 55 -1.67 -3.00 6.96
CA ARG A 55 -2.27 -4.34 6.82
C ARG A 55 -3.38 -4.33 5.76
N ASN A 56 -4.27 -3.34 5.79
CA ASN A 56 -5.35 -3.22 4.83
C ASN A 56 -4.80 -2.98 3.42
N PHE A 57 -3.81 -2.11 3.26
CA PHE A 57 -3.14 -1.89 1.98
C PHE A 57 -2.58 -3.18 1.40
N ASN A 58 -1.88 -3.99 2.21
CA ASN A 58 -1.37 -5.29 1.78
C ASN A 58 -2.48 -6.27 1.35
N ASN A 59 -3.59 -6.31 2.09
CA ASN A 59 -4.73 -7.15 1.73
C ASN A 59 -5.36 -6.74 0.39
N GLU A 60 -5.50 -5.43 0.16
CA GLU A 60 -6.05 -4.91 -1.09
C GLU A 60 -5.11 -5.18 -2.28
N LEU A 61 -3.78 -5.05 -2.09
CA LEU A 61 -2.81 -5.47 -3.11
C LEU A 61 -2.94 -6.96 -3.44
N LYS A 62 -3.12 -7.82 -2.42
CA LYS A 62 -3.32 -9.26 -2.63
C LYS A 62 -4.59 -9.55 -3.43
N ARG A 63 -5.70 -8.85 -3.16
CA ARG A 63 -6.95 -9.01 -3.93
C ARG A 63 -6.78 -8.60 -5.39
N ILE A 64 -6.01 -7.53 -5.65
CA ILE A 64 -5.67 -7.13 -7.02
C ILE A 64 -4.84 -8.23 -7.69
N GLN A 65 -3.83 -8.77 -7.00
CA GLN A 65 -3.03 -9.90 -7.52
C GLN A 65 -3.88 -11.13 -7.83
N ASP A 66 -4.81 -11.49 -6.95
CA ASP A 66 -5.70 -12.63 -7.13
C ASP A 66 -6.68 -12.39 -8.29
N SER A 67 -7.21 -11.18 -8.44
CA SER A 67 -8.06 -10.79 -9.57
C SER A 67 -7.31 -10.86 -10.91
N LEU A 68 -6.02 -10.51 -10.95
CA LEU A 68 -5.19 -10.64 -12.15
C LEU A 68 -4.94 -12.12 -12.52
N LYS A 69 -4.78 -13.01 -11.51
CA LYS A 69 -4.63 -14.45 -11.74
C LYS A 69 -5.93 -15.12 -12.21
N LEU A 70 -7.07 -14.70 -11.66
CA LEU A 70 -8.38 -15.24 -12.06
C LEU A 70 -8.74 -14.87 -13.50
N ALA A 71 -8.43 -13.64 -13.93
CA ALA A 71 -8.66 -13.20 -15.31
C ALA A 71 -7.87 -14.02 -16.36
N ASP A 72 -6.75 -14.63 -15.96
CA ASP A 72 -5.96 -15.52 -16.81
C ASP A 72 -6.56 -16.94 -16.89
N ASN A 73 -7.29 -17.37 -15.86
CA ASN A 73 -7.78 -18.74 -15.71
C ASN A 73 -9.16 -19.00 -16.35
N ASP A 74 -9.99 -17.98 -16.59
CA ASP A 74 -11.31 -18.13 -17.23
C ASP A 74 -11.23 -18.40 -18.75
N ASN A 75 -10.05 -18.34 -19.37
CA ASN A 75 -9.86 -18.55 -20.80
C ASN A 75 -9.46 -19.98 -21.20
N ASN A 76 -9.35 -20.93 -20.27
CA ASN A 76 -8.73 -22.24 -20.54
C ASN A 76 -9.63 -23.47 -20.30
N ASN A 77 -10.96 -23.30 -20.21
CA ASN A 77 -11.91 -24.41 -19.99
C ASN A 77 -12.96 -24.57 -21.11
N ASN A 78 -12.60 -24.34 -22.37
CA ASN A 78 -13.43 -24.70 -23.52
C ASN A 78 -12.62 -25.54 -24.51
N ASP A 79 -12.44 -26.82 -24.20
CA ASP A 79 -12.07 -27.94 -25.08
C ASP A 79 -11.95 -29.15 -24.13
N THR A 80 -12.52 -30.34 -24.30
CA THR A 80 -13.26 -31.03 -25.34
C THR A 80 -13.91 -32.22 -24.64
N GLU A 81 -15.22 -32.41 -24.75
CA GLU A 81 -15.81 -33.76 -24.65
C GLU A 81 -17.05 -33.78 -25.55
N ALA A 82 -16.79 -34.03 -26.83
CA ALA A 82 -17.78 -34.38 -27.83
C ALA A 82 -17.61 -35.88 -28.15
N ASP A 83 -18.74 -36.58 -28.04
CA ASP A 83 -19.05 -37.98 -28.41
C ASP A 83 -18.43 -39.13 -27.59
#